data_AF-A0A1F4W107-F1
#
_entry.id   AF-A0A1F4W107-F1
#
_cell.length_a   1.000
_cell.length_b   1.000
_cell.length_c   1.000
_cell.angle_alpha   90.00
_cell.angle_beta   90.00
_cell.angle_gamma   90.00
#
_symmetry.space_group_name_H-M   'P 1'
#
loop_
_entity.id
_entity.type
_entity.pdbx_description
1 polymer ?
#
loop_
_entity_poly.entity_id
_entity_poly.type
_entity_poly.pdbx_seq_one_letter_code
_entity_poly.pdbx_strand_id
1 'polypeptide(L)'
;MMDLLNKILTPVYAQTIPSEPIDPAADIGNLDQLFTWITNLIMIAGLGVVVVMLALGFLQYVVSRGDKQAIDKAQQWVTYAAIGGVGLFLVFAIRRIFVNIFGNVDPLSQYGGGEGS
;
A
#
# COMPACT_ATOMS: atom_id res chain seq x y z
N MET A 1 -53.31 -3.41 4.08
CA MET A 1 -52.72 -3.62 2.73
C MET A 1 -51.97 -2.40 2.21
N MET A 2 -52.31 -1.16 2.63
CA MET A 2 -51.58 0.06 2.23
C MET A 2 -50.14 0.18 2.76
N ASP A 3 -49.82 -0.35 3.95
CA ASP A 3 -48.46 -0.24 4.53
C ASP A 3 -47.37 -0.97 3.74
N LEU A 4 -47.75 -2.05 3.04
CA LEU A 4 -46.82 -2.82 2.23
C LEU A 4 -46.38 -2.05 0.98
N LEU A 5 -47.24 -1.19 0.45
CA LEU A 5 -46.93 -0.35 -0.71
C LEU A 5 -45.94 0.75 -0.33
N ASN A 6 -46.04 1.32 0.88
CA ASN A 6 -45.14 2.39 1.30
C ASN A 6 -43.72 1.89 1.61
N LYS A 7 -43.57 0.61 1.98
CA LYS A 7 -42.27 0.03 2.34
C LYS A 7 -41.39 -0.28 1.12
N ILE A 8 -41.99 -0.64 -0.02
CA ILE A 8 -41.29 -0.85 -1.30
C ILE A 8 -41.03 0.44 -2.08
N LEU A 9 -41.74 1.53 -1.74
CA LEU A 9 -41.55 2.85 -2.34
C LEU A 9 -40.49 3.69 -1.63
N THR A 10 -39.81 3.16 -0.62
CA THR A 10 -38.72 3.88 0.08
C THR A 10 -37.61 4.20 -0.93
N PRO A 11 -37.43 5.47 -1.34
CA PRO A 11 -36.36 5.81 -2.27
C PRO A 11 -35.04 5.68 -1.51
N VAL A 12 -34.22 4.71 -1.92
CA VAL A 12 -32.83 4.65 -1.47
C VAL A 12 -32.09 5.72 -2.24
N TYR A 13 -31.72 6.80 -1.56
CA TYR A 13 -30.80 7.77 -2.12
C TYR A 13 -29.48 7.05 -2.41
N ALA A 14 -29.13 6.92 -3.69
CA ALA A 14 -27.79 6.48 -4.07
C ALA A 14 -26.81 7.55 -3.61
N GLN A 15 -25.93 7.20 -2.68
CA GLN A 15 -24.82 8.06 -2.32
C GLN A 15 -23.88 8.12 -3.52
N THR A 16 -23.81 9.28 -4.18
CA THR A 16 -22.73 9.57 -5.11
C THR A 16 -21.47 9.70 -4.29
N ILE A 17 -20.70 8.61 -4.17
CA ILE A 17 -19.30 8.72 -3.78
C ILE A 17 -18.67 9.52 -4.92
N PRO A 18 -18.10 10.71 -4.67
CA PRO A 18 -17.31 11.38 -5.68
C PRO A 18 -16.22 10.38 -6.09
N SER A 19 -16.31 9.87 -7.30
CA SER A 19 -15.21 9.11 -7.88
C SER A 19 -14.19 10.15 -8.28
N GLU A 20 -13.39 10.58 -7.32
CA GLU A 20 -12.14 11.25 -7.68
C GLU A 20 -11.40 10.27 -8.60
N PRO A 21 -11.08 10.69 -9.83
CA PRO A 21 -10.23 9.88 -10.68
C PRO A 21 -9.00 9.51 -9.85
N ILE A 22 -8.75 8.22 -9.66
CA ILE A 22 -7.47 7.76 -9.15
C ILE A 22 -6.49 7.99 -10.29
N ASP A 23 -6.12 9.24 -10.49
CA ASP A 23 -5.04 9.62 -11.36
C ASP A 23 -3.78 9.65 -10.49
N PRO A 24 -2.94 8.61 -10.55
CA PRO A 24 -1.74 8.53 -9.73
C PRO A 24 -0.76 9.67 -9.99
N ALA A 25 -0.98 10.51 -11.01
CA ALA A 25 -0.14 11.63 -11.38
C ALA A 25 -0.83 13.02 -11.31
N ALA A 26 -2.17 13.11 -11.18
CA ALA A 26 -2.86 14.42 -11.24
C ALA A 26 -2.65 15.31 -10.00
N ASP A 27 -2.19 14.74 -8.89
CA ASP A 27 -2.16 15.44 -7.59
C ASP A 27 -0.74 15.49 -7.00
N ILE A 28 0.30 15.58 -7.83
CA ILE A 28 1.67 15.81 -7.32
C ILE A 28 1.86 17.32 -7.07
N GLY A 29 1.01 17.93 -6.25
CA GLY A 29 1.10 19.35 -5.92
C GLY A 29 2.09 19.67 -4.79
N ASN A 30 2.40 18.68 -3.94
CA ASN A 30 3.17 18.86 -2.71
C ASN A 30 4.28 17.80 -2.55
N LEU A 31 5.37 18.17 -1.86
CA LEU A 31 6.51 17.27 -1.60
C LEU A 31 6.11 16.03 -0.78
N ASP A 32 5.18 16.19 0.15
CA ASP A 32 4.66 15.09 0.99
C ASP A 32 3.87 14.05 0.17
N GLN A 33 3.17 14.53 -0.85
CA GLN A 33 2.36 13.69 -1.73
C GLN A 33 3.24 12.94 -2.72
N LEU A 34 4.25 13.60 -3.29
CA LEU A 34 5.30 12.96 -4.08
C LEU A 34 6.03 11.88 -3.27
N PHE A 35 6.41 12.20 -2.03
CA PHE A 35 7.10 11.26 -1.13
C PHE A 35 6.21 10.04 -0.81
N THR A 36 4.93 10.26 -0.53
CA THR A 36 3.97 9.18 -0.27
C THR A 36 3.79 8.29 -1.49
N TRP A 37 3.68 8.88 -2.68
CA TRP A 37 3.53 8.16 -3.93
C TRP A 37 4.74 7.29 -4.26
N ILE A 38 5.94 7.88 -4.20
CA ILE A 38 7.21 7.14 -4.42
C ILE A 38 7.36 6.03 -3.39
N THR A 39 7.09 6.29 -2.12
CA THR A 39 7.19 5.27 -1.06
C THR A 39 6.21 4.12 -1.31
N ASN A 40 4.97 4.41 -1.72
CA ASN A 40 3.98 3.39 -2.04
C ASN A 40 4.42 2.54 -3.25
N LEU A 41 4.98 3.18 -4.29
CA LEU A 41 5.50 2.49 -5.47
C LEU A 41 6.67 1.57 -5.10
N ILE A 42 7.62 2.05 -4.30
CA ILE A 42 8.76 1.26 -3.81
C ILE A 42 8.29 0.09 -2.94
N MET A 43 7.25 0.29 -2.12
CA MET A 43 6.70 -0.78 -1.29
C MET A 43 6.13 -1.92 -2.14
N ILE A 44 5.32 -1.60 -3.16
CA ILE A 44 4.71 -2.60 -4.05
C ILE A 44 5.79 -3.29 -4.90
N ALA A 45 6.67 -2.51 -5.52
CA ALA A 45 7.74 -3.04 -6.37
C ALA A 45 8.75 -3.85 -5.55
N GLY A 46 9.19 -3.32 -4.41
CA GLY A 46 10.13 -3.97 -3.50
C GLY A 46 9.60 -5.27 -2.94
N LEU A 47 8.34 -5.31 -2.50
CA LEU A 47 7.72 -6.54 -2.02
C LEU A 47 7.65 -7.58 -3.15
N GLY A 48 7.31 -7.16 -4.37
CA GLY A 48 7.33 -8.02 -5.55
C GLY A 48 8.70 -8.65 -5.80
N VAL A 49 9.78 -7.85 -5.76
CA VAL A 49 11.16 -8.35 -5.94
C VAL A 49 11.54 -9.34 -4.84
N VAL A 50 11.22 -9.06 -3.58
CA VAL A 50 11.51 -9.97 -2.45
C VAL A 50 10.83 -11.32 -2.65
N VAL A 51 9.55 -11.32 -3.02
CA VAL A 51 8.79 -12.57 -3.25
C VAL A 51 9.38 -13.36 -4.42
N VAL A 52 9.74 -12.69 -5.52
CA VAL A 52 10.37 -13.35 -6.68
C VAL A 52 11.73 -13.94 -6.31
N MET A 53 12.58 -13.20 -5.60
CA MET A 53 13.89 -13.69 -5.16
C MET A 53 13.77 -14.88 -4.20
N LEU A 54 12.79 -14.87 -3.28
CA LEU A 54 12.51 -16.01 -2.41
C LEU A 54 12.06 -17.23 -3.21
N ALA A 55 11.15 -17.05 -4.17
CA ALA A 55 10.67 -18.14 -5.01
C ALA A 55 11.80 -18.76 -5.84
N LEU A 56 12.63 -17.94 -6.47
CA LEU A 56 13.77 -18.40 -7.26
C LEU A 56 14.87 -19.05 -6.39
N GLY A 57 15.18 -18.46 -5.23
CA GLY A 57 16.13 -19.04 -4.28
C GLY A 57 15.67 -20.40 -3.75
N PHE A 58 14.38 -20.53 -3.43
CA PHE A 58 13.81 -21.79 -2.99
C PHE A 58 13.77 -22.85 -4.10
N LEU A 59 13.34 -22.47 -5.31
CA LEU A 59 13.34 -23.37 -6.46
C LEU A 59 14.75 -23.88 -6.76
N GLN A 60 15.74 -22.98 -6.76
CA GLN A 60 17.15 -23.33 -6.94
C GLN A 60 17.62 -24.31 -5.86
N TYR A 61 17.26 -24.09 -4.60
CA TYR A 61 17.61 -25.00 -3.50
C TYR A 61 17.09 -26.42 -3.74
N VAL A 62 15.82 -26.57 -4.14
CA VAL A 62 15.20 -27.88 -4.41
C VAL A 62 15.83 -28.60 -5.61
N VAL A 63 16.12 -27.87 -6.69
CA VAL A 63 16.70 -28.44 -7.92
C VAL A 63 18.17 -28.82 -7.74
N SER A 64 18.89 -28.20 -6.80
CA SER A 64 20.34 -28.37 -6.66
C SER A 64 20.80 -29.77 -6.27
N ARG A 65 19.93 -30.67 -5.78
CA ARG A 65 20.15 -32.14 -5.62
C ARG A 65 21.50 -32.63 -5.07
N GLY A 66 22.24 -31.80 -4.34
CA GLY A 66 23.56 -32.14 -3.75
C GLY A 66 24.77 -31.41 -4.37
N ASP A 67 24.58 -30.59 -5.40
CA ASP A 67 25.60 -29.66 -5.86
C ASP A 67 25.78 -28.52 -4.85
N LYS A 68 26.91 -28.53 -4.14
CA LYS A 68 27.24 -27.55 -3.11
C LYS A 68 27.24 -26.12 -3.65
N GLN A 69 27.73 -25.91 -4.87
CA GLN A 69 27.83 -24.57 -5.44
C GLN A 69 26.46 -23.97 -5.71
N ALA A 70 25.52 -24.79 -6.18
CA ALA A 70 24.16 -24.38 -6.45
C ALA A 70 23.36 -24.14 -5.15
N ILE A 71 23.63 -24.93 -4.10
CA ILE A 71 23.05 -24.74 -2.76
C ILE A 71 23.54 -23.42 -2.14
N ASP A 72 24.83 -23.13 -2.21
CA ASP A 72 25.40 -21.90 -1.65
C ASP A 72 24.79 -20.66 -2.32
N LYS A 73 24.62 -20.69 -3.65
CA LYS A 73 23.95 -19.62 -4.38
C LYS A 73 22.49 -19.46 -3.97
N ALA A 74 21.74 -20.56 -3.83
CA ALA A 74 20.35 -20.51 -3.39
C ALA A 74 20.22 -19.87 -1.99
N GLN A 75 21.11 -20.20 -1.06
CA GLN A 75 21.12 -19.63 0.29
C GLN A 75 21.42 -18.12 0.26
N GLN A 76 22.35 -17.67 -0.58
CA GLN A 76 22.64 -16.24 -0.75
C GLN A 76 21.41 -15.47 -1.26
N TRP A 77 20.69 -16.03 -2.24
CA TRP A 77 19.47 -15.40 -2.78
C TRP A 77 18.38 -15.26 -1.72
N VAL A 78 18.15 -16.31 -0.92
CA VAL A 78 17.20 -16.26 0.19
C VAL A 78 17.63 -15.24 1.25
N THR A 79 18.93 -15.16 1.56
CA THR A 79 19.46 -14.20 2.53
C THR A 79 19.27 -12.76 2.06
N TYR A 80 19.58 -12.46 0.80
CA TYR A 80 19.36 -11.13 0.23
C TYR A 80 17.88 -10.75 0.20
N ALA A 81 17.01 -11.70 -0.13
CA ALA A 81 15.57 -11.46 -0.10
C ALA A 81 15.06 -11.22 1.34
N ALA A 82 15.58 -11.94 2.33
CA ALA A 82 15.25 -11.72 3.74
C ALA A 82 15.70 -10.33 4.22
N ILE A 83 16.93 -9.92 3.89
CA ILE A 83 17.45 -8.58 4.23
C ILE A 83 16.60 -7.50 3.52
N GLY A 84 16.26 -7.69 2.25
CA GLY A 84 15.40 -6.79 1.50
C GLY A 84 14.00 -6.66 2.12
N GLY A 85 13.40 -7.79 2.55
CA GLY A 85 12.12 -7.81 3.23
C GLY A 85 12.14 -7.06 4.56
N VAL A 86 13.19 -7.25 5.37
CA VAL A 86 13.38 -6.49 6.62
C VAL A 86 13.59 -5.01 6.33
N GLY A 87 14.35 -4.66 5.29
CA GLY A 87 14.55 -3.28 4.85
C GLY A 87 13.24 -2.58 4.48
N LEU A 88 12.37 -3.25 3.71
CA LEU A 88 11.04 -2.72 3.37
C LEU A 88 10.17 -2.52 4.61
N PHE A 89 10.23 -3.44 5.58
CA PHE A 89 9.53 -3.30 6.84
C PHE A 89 9.98 -2.05 7.62
N LEU A 90 11.28 -1.75 7.61
CA LEU A 90 11.81 -0.53 8.24
C LEU A 90 11.30 0.74 7.54
N VAL A 91 11.28 0.76 6.20
CA VAL A 91 10.72 1.91 5.45
C VAL A 91 9.26 2.16 5.82
N PHE A 92 8.47 1.09 5.93
CA PHE A 92 7.08 1.19 6.39
C PHE A 92 6.97 1.74 7.83
N ALA A 93 7.80 1.24 8.75
CA ALA A 93 7.82 1.70 10.13
C ALA A 93 8.19 3.20 10.23
N ILE A 94 9.20 3.62 9.47
CA ILE A 94 9.62 5.02 9.37
C ILE A 94 8.45 5.87 8.86
N ARG A 95 7.83 5.51 7.73
CA ARG A 95 6.66 6.22 7.20
C ARG A 95 5.57 6.40 8.27
N ARG A 96 5.25 5.34 9.00
CA ARG A 96 4.22 5.38 10.05
C ARG A 96 4.58 6.38 11.16
N ILE A 97 5.84 6.41 11.58
CA ILE A 97 6.33 7.35 12.59
C ILE A 97 6.26 8.79 12.05
N PHE A 98 6.68 9.03 10.81
CA PHE A 98 6.60 10.34 10.16
C PHE A 98 5.15 10.85 10.09
N VAL A 99 4.20 10.04 9.65
CA VAL A 99 2.77 10.43 9.62
C VAL A 99 2.22 10.65 11.03
N ASN A 100 2.61 9.86 12.02
CA ASN A 100 2.13 10.06 13.39
C ASN A 100 2.69 11.32 14.05
N ILE A 101 3.91 11.74 13.69
CA ILE A 101 4.54 12.94 14.25
C ILE A 101 4.10 14.21 13.51
N PHE A 102 4.04 14.16 12.17
CA PHE A 102 3.80 15.33 11.32
C PHE A 102 2.42 15.39 10.68
N GLY A 103 1.63 14.30 10.69
CA GLY A 103 0.29 14.23 10.08
C GLY A 103 -0.87 14.52 11.05
N ASN A 104 -0.60 14.84 12.32
CA ASN A 104 -1.62 15.19 13.31
C ASN A 104 -1.85 16.71 13.45
N VAL A 105 -1.32 17.53 12.55
CA VAL A 105 -1.40 19.00 12.62
C VAL A 105 -2.38 19.57 11.61
N ASP A 106 -3.66 19.20 11.67
CA ASP A 106 -4.73 20.01 11.08
C ASP A 106 -6.02 19.94 11.89
N PRO A 107 -6.10 20.59 13.07
CA PRO A 107 -7.34 20.75 13.82
C PRO A 107 -8.36 21.67 13.12
N LEU A 108 -8.01 22.29 11.98
CA LEU A 108 -8.85 23.26 11.27
C LEU A 108 -9.50 22.71 9.99
N SER A 109 -9.10 21.53 9.49
CA SER A 109 -9.76 20.89 8.33
C SER A 109 -11.14 20.31 8.69
N GLN A 110 -11.40 20.09 9.99
CA GLN A 110 -12.69 19.63 10.50
C GLN A 110 -13.69 20.76 10.80
N TYR A 111 -13.28 22.04 10.75
CA TYR A 111 -14.15 23.20 11.03
C TYR A 111 -14.59 23.98 9.78
N GLY A 112 -14.15 23.60 8.58
CA GLY A 112 -14.56 24.22 7.30
C GLY A 112 -15.85 23.66 6.69
N GLY A 113 -16.67 22.97 7.47
CA GLY A 113 -17.93 22.36 7.03
C GLY A 113 -19.14 23.21 7.40
N GLY A 114 -19.33 24.34 6.74
CA GLY A 114 -20.60 25.07 6.78
C GLY A 114 -20.44 26.57 6.74
N GLU A 115 -20.62 27.16 5.56
CA GLU A 115 -21.31 28.43 5.32
C GLU A 115 -21.35 28.71 3.82
N GLY A 116 -22.54 28.95 3.27
CA GLY A 116 -22.70 29.36 1.87
C GLY A 116 -23.95 28.80 1.20
N SER A 117 -25.10 29.37 1.58
CA SER A 117 -26.42 29.31 0.93
C SER A 117 -26.39 29.37 -0.60
#